data_AF-A0A644Z4D9-F1
#
_entry.id   AF-A0A644Z4D9-F1
#
_cell.length_a   1.000
_cell.length_b   1.000
_cell.length_c   1.000
_cell.angle_alpha   90.00
_cell.angle_beta   90.00
_cell.angle_gamma   90.00
#
_symmetry.space_group_name_H-M   'P 1'
#
loop_
_entity.id
_entity.type
_entity.pdbx_description
1 polymer ?
#
loop_
_entity_poly.entity_id
_entity_poly.type
_entity_poly.pdbx_seq_one_letter_code
_entity_poly.pdbx_strand_id
1 'polypeptide(L)'
;MLREHENLYCDLSAFSGCNALTRDPDYGYRFIEEFSDRLLYAVDLCTPDDRQPRMLASFLDASYESGCISERDYTLICRGNAIRVLNLEDLSE
;
A
#
# COMPACT_ATOMS: atom_id res chain seq x y z
N MET A 1 -14.02 4.02 -11.24
CA MET A 1 -13.42 4.63 -10.03
C MET A 1 -11.98 5.08 -10.27
N LEU A 2 -10.93 4.32 -9.92
CA LEU A 2 -9.53 4.82 -10.00
C LEU A 2 -9.06 5.17 -11.43
N ARG A 3 -9.56 4.50 -12.47
CA ARG A 3 -9.28 4.87 -13.88
C ARG A 3 -9.99 6.14 -14.34
N GLU A 4 -11.08 6.53 -13.69
CA GLU A 4 -11.95 7.63 -14.11
C GLU A 4 -11.70 8.90 -13.28
N HIS A 5 -11.13 8.76 -12.09
CA HIS A 5 -10.89 9.84 -11.14
C HIS A 5 -9.42 9.86 -10.75
N GLU A 6 -8.63 10.71 -11.42
CA GLU A 6 -7.18 10.81 -11.22
C GLU A 6 -6.82 11.29 -9.80
N ASN A 7 -7.70 12.06 -9.16
CA ASN A 7 -7.51 12.57 -7.80
C ASN A 7 -8.04 11.62 -6.70
N LEU A 8 -8.51 10.42 -7.04
CA LEU A 8 -8.98 9.43 -6.08
C LEU A 8 -7.82 8.54 -5.61
N TYR A 9 -7.71 8.35 -4.30
CA TYR A 9 -6.70 7.53 -3.64
C TYR A 9 -7.35 6.35 -2.93
N CYS A 10 -6.55 5.32 -2.65
CA CYS A 10 -6.96 4.15 -1.88
C CYS A 10 -6.00 3.97 -0.70
N ASP A 11 -6.52 3.94 0.52
CA ASP A 11 -5.78 3.40 1.64
C ASP A 11 -5.85 1.87 1.60
N LEU A 12 -4.72 1.23 1.86
CA LEU A 12 -4.59 -0.21 2.09
C LEU A 12 -4.44 -0.39 3.60
N SER A 13 -5.57 -0.47 4.27
CA SER A 13 -5.66 -0.51 5.73
C SER A 13 -6.56 -1.64 6.20
N ALA A 14 -6.54 -1.87 7.52
CA ALA A 14 -7.30 -2.91 8.19
C ALA A 14 -7.03 -4.31 7.59
N PHE A 15 -7.93 -5.25 7.88
CA PHE A 15 -7.90 -6.57 7.23
C PHE A 15 -8.45 -6.51 5.78
N SER A 16 -9.25 -5.50 5.44
CA SER A 16 -9.89 -5.39 4.12
C SER A 16 -8.88 -5.13 3.00
N GLY A 17 -7.91 -4.25 3.20
CA GLY A 17 -6.85 -4.00 2.21
C GLY A 17 -6.01 -5.26 1.96
N CYS A 18 -5.65 -5.97 3.04
CA CYS A 18 -4.96 -7.26 2.95
C CYS A 18 -5.78 -8.27 2.15
N ASN A 19 -7.04 -8.51 2.54
CA ASN A 19 -7.88 -9.51 1.88
C ASN A 19 -8.15 -9.17 0.41
N ALA A 20 -8.26 -7.89 0.06
CA ALA A 20 -8.47 -7.46 -1.32
C ALA A 20 -7.28 -7.84 -2.23
N LEU A 21 -6.05 -7.67 -1.73
CA LEU A 21 -4.82 -7.95 -2.49
C LEU A 21 -4.42 -9.42 -2.47
N THR A 22 -4.62 -10.13 -1.35
CA THR A 22 -4.10 -11.50 -1.19
C THR A 22 -5.05 -12.59 -1.67
N ARG A 23 -6.33 -12.28 -1.91
CA ARG A 23 -7.33 -13.26 -2.40
C ARG A 23 -6.98 -13.83 -3.78
N ASP A 24 -6.40 -13.00 -4.64
CA ASP A 24 -5.86 -13.36 -5.96
C ASP A 24 -4.57 -12.57 -6.14
N PRO A 25 -3.40 -13.13 -5.77
CA PRO A 25 -2.15 -12.40 -5.75
C PRO A 25 -1.75 -11.85 -7.12
N ASP A 26 -1.95 -12.61 -8.20
CA ASP A 26 -1.60 -12.16 -9.56
C ASP A 26 -2.45 -10.95 -9.99
N TYR A 27 -3.72 -10.92 -9.60
CA TYR A 27 -4.53 -9.73 -9.76
C TYR A 27 -4.07 -8.59 -8.84
N GLY A 28 -3.75 -8.89 -7.59
CA GLY A 28 -3.24 -7.94 -6.60
C GLY A 28 -1.96 -7.22 -7.08
N TYR A 29 -1.00 -7.95 -7.63
CA TYR A 29 0.23 -7.39 -8.19
C TYR A 29 -0.05 -6.45 -9.36
N ARG A 30 -0.92 -6.86 -10.31
CA ARG A 30 -1.31 -5.99 -11.43
C ARG A 30 -2.03 -4.74 -10.96
N PHE A 31 -2.87 -4.84 -9.93
CA PHE A 31 -3.54 -3.68 -9.34
C PHE A 31 -2.53 -2.73 -8.68
N ILE A 32 -1.54 -3.27 -7.98
CA ILE A 32 -0.43 -2.49 -7.41
C ILE A 32 0.33 -1.76 -8.52
N GLU A 33 0.79 -2.46 -9.55
CA GLU A 33 1.56 -1.85 -10.65
C GLU A 33 0.76 -0.80 -11.43
N GLU A 34 -0.56 -0.99 -11.57
CA GLU A 34 -1.42 -0.05 -12.29
C GLU A 34 -1.70 1.24 -11.51
N PHE A 35 -1.79 1.16 -10.17
CA PHE A 35 -2.28 2.25 -9.33
C PHE A 35 -1.31 2.68 -8.22
N SER A 36 -0.04 2.25 -8.28
CA SER A 36 0.95 2.42 -7.22
C SER A 36 1.11 3.85 -6.73
N ASP A 37 0.90 4.85 -7.59
CA ASP A 37 0.97 6.27 -7.30
C ASP A 37 -0.19 6.78 -6.43
N ARG A 38 -1.21 5.95 -6.20
CA ARG A 38 -2.45 6.34 -5.49
C ARG A 38 -2.85 5.37 -4.39
N LEU A 39 -2.00 4.39 -4.08
CA LEU A 39 -2.18 3.48 -2.94
C LEU A 39 -1.35 3.94 -1.74
N LEU A 40 -1.93 3.93 -0.55
CA LEU A 40 -1.24 4.28 0.70
C LEU A 40 -1.29 3.10 1.66
N TYR A 41 -0.13 2.62 2.13
CA TYR A 41 -0.09 1.64 3.20
C TYR A 41 -0.54 2.26 4.53
N ALA A 42 -1.43 1.57 5.24
CA ALA A 42 -1.87 1.96 6.57
C ALA A 42 -2.17 0.73 7.43
N VAL A 43 -2.10 0.94 8.74
CA VAL A 43 -2.08 -0.14 9.73
C VAL A 43 -3.45 -0.27 10.43
N ASP A 44 -4.20 0.82 10.52
CA ASP A 44 -5.53 0.89 11.18
C ASP A 44 -5.52 0.41 12.65
N LEU A 45 -4.56 0.90 13.45
CA LEU A 45 -4.46 0.55 14.87
C LEU A 45 -5.46 1.33 15.72
N CYS A 46 -6.33 0.62 16.42
CA CYS A 46 -7.11 1.18 17.53
C CYS A 46 -6.41 1.02 18.88
N THR A 47 -5.49 0.06 19.02
CA THR A 47 -4.69 -0.17 20.23
C THR A 47 -3.27 -0.60 19.86
N PRO A 48 -2.26 -0.38 20.73
CA PRO A 48 -0.88 -0.78 20.46
C PRO A 48 -0.67 -2.30 20.30
N ASP A 49 -1.57 -3.12 20.84
CA ASP A 49 -1.44 -4.58 20.87
C ASP A 49 -2.03 -5.28 19.63
N ASP A 50 -2.65 -4.53 18.70
CA ASP A 50 -3.30 -5.13 17.54
C ASP A 50 -2.26 -5.75 16.58
N ARG A 51 -2.44 -7.06 16.33
CA ARG A 51 -1.44 -7.88 15.62
C ARG A 51 -1.74 -8.04 14.14
N GLN A 52 -2.97 -7.77 13.73
CA GLN A 52 -3.50 -7.90 12.36
C GLN A 52 -2.73 -7.10 11.28
N PRO A 53 -2.18 -5.91 11.56
CA PRO A 53 -1.59 -5.09 10.50
C PRO A 53 -0.32 -5.66 9.87
N ARG A 54 0.31 -6.64 10.52
CA ARG A 54 1.54 -7.26 10.04
C ARG A 54 1.35 -8.09 8.77
N MET A 55 0.13 -8.56 8.48
CA MET A 55 -0.11 -9.42 7.33
C MET A 55 0.04 -8.68 6.00
N LEU A 56 -0.49 -7.46 5.90
CA LEU A 56 -0.35 -6.66 4.68
C LEU A 56 1.11 -6.25 4.46
N ALA A 57 1.82 -5.87 5.53
CA ALA A 57 3.25 -5.56 5.46
C ALA A 57 4.05 -6.75 4.91
N SER A 58 3.87 -7.94 5.49
CA SER A 58 4.55 -9.15 5.04
C SER A 58 4.20 -9.54 3.61
N PHE A 59 2.96 -9.29 3.16
CA PHE A 59 2.59 -9.51 1.77
C PHE A 59 3.32 -8.55 0.83
N LEU A 60 3.37 -7.26 1.14
CA LEU A 60 4.08 -6.27 0.32
C LEU A 60 5.59 -6.56 0.25
N ASP A 61 6.20 -6.91 1.38
CA ASP A 61 7.62 -7.31 1.44
C ASP A 61 7.89 -8.52 0.55
N ALA A 62 7.10 -9.60 0.71
CA ALA A 62 7.25 -10.80 -0.10
C ALA A 62 7.01 -10.56 -1.60
N SER A 63 6.07 -9.68 -1.94
CA SER A 63 5.77 -9.31 -3.33
C SER A 63 6.94 -8.58 -3.99
N TYR A 64 7.61 -7.69 -3.23
CA TYR A 64 8.80 -6.99 -3.69
C TYR A 64 10.01 -7.94 -3.77
N GLU A 65 10.28 -8.72 -2.72
CA GLU A 65 11.43 -9.64 -2.65
C GLU A 65 11.38 -10.72 -3.75
N SER A 66 10.18 -11.16 -4.12
CA SER A 66 9.98 -12.12 -5.22
C SER A 66 9.98 -11.49 -6.61
N GLY A 67 10.04 -10.16 -6.72
CA GLY A 67 10.01 -9.43 -7.98
C GLY A 67 8.64 -9.39 -8.66
N CYS A 68 7.57 -9.70 -7.92
CA CYS A 68 6.19 -9.62 -8.42
C CYS A 68 5.70 -8.17 -8.54
N ILE A 69 6.27 -7.24 -7.77
CA ILE A 69 6.07 -5.80 -7.90
C ILE A 69 7.42 -5.08 -7.93
N SER A 70 7.46 -3.91 -8.56
CA SER A 70 8.67 -3.11 -8.73
C SER A 70 9.09 -2.42 -7.43
N GLU A 71 10.40 -2.15 -7.29
CA GLU A 71 10.95 -1.37 -6.16
C GLU A 71 10.31 0.03 -6.07
N ARG A 72 10.06 0.64 -7.23
CA ARG A 72 9.38 1.93 -7.35
C ARG A 72 8.01 1.86 -6.69
N ASP A 73 7.19 0.90 -7.08
CA ASP A 73 5.81 0.80 -6.63
C ASP A 73 5.73 0.42 -5.16
N TYR A 74 6.56 -0.52 -4.71
CA TYR A 74 6.73 -0.82 -3.29
C TYR A 74 7.09 0.44 -2.48
N THR A 75 8.06 1.23 -2.94
CA THR A 75 8.50 2.47 -2.27
C THR A 75 7.40 3.53 -2.22
N LEU A 76 6.65 3.71 -3.31
CA LEU A 76 5.53 4.65 -3.37
C LEU A 76 4.45 4.28 -2.36
N ILE A 77 4.06 3.00 -2.31
CA ILE A 77 3.00 2.50 -1.43
C ILE A 77 3.41 2.59 0.04
N CYS A 78 4.61 2.12 0.38
CA CYS A 78 5.08 2.03 1.76
C CYS A 78 5.44 3.39 2.37
N ARG A 79 5.78 4.40 1.55
CA ARG A 79 6.24 5.70 2.06
C ARG A 79 5.98 6.88 1.14
N GLY A 80 6.33 6.76 -0.14
CA GLY A 80 6.42 7.91 -1.05
C GLY A 80 5.11 8.67 -1.22
N ASN A 81 3.99 7.97 -1.33
CA ASN A 81 2.68 8.59 -1.50
C ASN A 81 2.21 9.33 -0.25
N ALA A 82 2.44 8.76 0.95
CA ALA A 82 2.09 9.44 2.19
C ALA A 82 2.83 10.77 2.33
N ILE A 83 4.12 10.81 1.98
CA ILE A 83 4.92 12.04 2.01
C ILE A 83 4.34 13.09 1.06
N ARG A 84 4.10 12.70 -0.19
CA ARG A 84 3.60 13.62 -1.22
C ARG A 84 2.18 14.11 -0.94
N VAL A 85 1.28 13.24 -0.50
CA VAL A 85 -0.15 13.57 -0.30
C VAL A 85 -0.36 14.36 0.99
N LEU A 86 0.41 14.04 2.05
CA LEU A 86 0.29 14.69 3.36
C LEU A 86 1.31 15.83 3.56
N ASN A 87 2.12 16.15 2.54
CA ASN A 87 3.17 17.18 2.55
C ASN A 87 4.16 17.02 3.73
N LEU A 88 4.73 15.83 3.88
CA LEU A 88 5.63 15.48 5.00
C LEU A 88 7.11 15.76 4.72
N GLU A 89 7.41 16.56 3.71
CA GLU A 89 8.77 16.81 3.21
C GLU A 89 9.66 17.53 4.25
N ASP A 90 9.06 18.31 5.15
CA ASP A 90 9.76 19.01 6.25
C ASP A 90 10.02 18.14 7.50
N LEU A 91 9.67 16.85 7.49
CA LEU A 91 9.92 15.92 8.61
C LEU A 91 11.25 15.16 8.49
N SER A 92 12.16 15.58 7.60
CA SER A 92 13.52 15.04 7.55
C SER A 92 14.37 15.61 8.70
N GLU A 93 14.22 15.04 9.89
CA GLU A 93 15.24 15.06 10.94
C GLU A 93 16.25 13.93 10.76
#